data_AF-A0A7W6C3A7-F1
#
_entry.id   AF-A0A7W6C3A7-F1
#
_cell.length_a   1.000
_cell.length_b   1.000
_cell.length_c   1.000
_cell.angle_alpha   90.00
_cell.angle_beta   90.00
_cell.angle_gamma   90.00
#
_symmetry.space_group_name_H-M   'P 1'
#
loop_
_entity.id
_entity.type
_entity.pdbx_description
1 polymer ?
#
loop_
_entity_poly.entity_id
_entity_poly.type
_entity_poly.pdbx_seq_one_letter_code
_entity_poly.pdbx_strand_id
1 'polypeptide(L)' 'MQEEIDELGERIDGLRLVISVLIAEMPNRYEVMAKLQKAEALARQRNLPTGVLQELADLREALDDM' A
#
# COMPACT_ATOMS: atom_id res chain seq x y z
N MET A 1 1.89 18.73 16.84
CA MET A 1 2.26 18.96 15.42
C MET A 1 3.26 17.93 14.91
N GLN A 2 4.51 17.85 15.39
CA GLN A 2 5.43 16.80 14.94
C GLN A 2 5.02 15.41 15.48
N GLU A 3 4.74 15.30 16.79
CA GLU A 3 4.24 14.04 17.40
C GLU A 3 2.95 13.52 16.73
N GLU A 4 2.04 14.41 16.35
CA GLU A 4 0.80 14.04 15.65
C GLU A 4 1.06 13.51 14.24
N ILE A 5 2.07 14.04 13.54
CA ILE A 5 2.48 13.54 12.21
C ILE A 5 3.15 12.17 12.35
N ASP A 6 4.00 12.00 13.37
CA ASP A 6 4.69 10.74 13.62
C ASP A 6 3.70 9.63 14.01
N GLU A 7 2.74 9.93 14.90
CA GLU A 7 1.66 9.00 15.27
C GLU A 7 0.79 8.62 14.06
N LEU A 8 0.51 9.57 13.17
CA LEU A 8 -0.19 9.28 11.91
C LEU A 8 0.62 8.34 11.00
N GLY A 9 1.94 8.54 10.92
CA GLY A 9 2.85 7.65 10.18
C GLY A 9 2.81 6.22 10.73
N GLU A 10 2.97 6.04 12.03
CA GLU A 10 2.91 4.73 12.68
C GLU A 10 1.57 4.03 12.46
N ARG A 11 0.46 4.79 12.51
CA ARG A 11 -0.88 4.25 12.24
C ARG A 11 -1.03 3.79 10.79
N ILE A 12 -0.48 4.53 9.83
CA ILE A 12 -0.49 4.16 8.42
C ILE A 12 0.31 2.88 8.21
N ASP A 13 1.51 2.77 8.79
CA ASP A 13 2.35 1.58 8.70
C ASP A 13 1.66 0.35 9.32
N GLY A 14 1.00 0.52 10.47
CA GLY A 14 0.21 -0.53 11.11
C GLY A 14 -0.96 -1.00 10.24
N LEU A 15 -1.69 -0.08 9.60
CA LEU A 15 -2.76 -0.43 8.67
C LEU A 15 -2.23 -1.14 7.43
N ARG A 16 -1.06 -0.73 6.92
CA ARG A 16 -0.41 -1.37 5.76
C ARG A 16 -0.07 -2.81 6.07
N LEU A 17 0.54 -3.09 7.22
CA LEU A 17 0.82 -4.46 7.67
C LEU A 17 -0.44 -5.32 7.74
N VAL A 18 -1.52 -4.79 8.33
CA VAL A 18 -2.80 -5.52 8.43
C VAL A 18 -3.33 -5.87 7.03
N ILE A 19 -3.32 -4.92 6.10
CA ILE A 19 -3.79 -5.14 4.73
C ILE A 19 -2.91 -6.18 4.02
N SER A 20 -1.57 -6.10 4.17
CA SER A 20 -0.65 -7.04 3.55
C SER A 20 -0.91 -8.48 4.00
N VAL A 21 -1.06 -8.71 5.31
CA VAL A 21 -1.40 -10.03 5.87
C VAL A 21 -2.72 -10.53 5.31
N LEU A 22 -3.76 -9.70 5.29
CA LEU A 22 -5.07 -10.10 4.78
C LEU A 22 -5.01 -10.51 3.31
N ILE A 23 -4.27 -9.78 2.47
CA ILE A 23 -4.12 -10.10 1.05
C ILE A 23 -3.27 -11.36 0.85
N ALA A 24 -2.20 -11.56 1.62
CA ALA A 24 -1.32 -12.72 1.52
C ALA A 24 -2.05 -14.05 1.77
N GLU A 25 -3.04 -14.03 2.67
CA GLU A 25 -3.90 -15.17 3.02
C GLU A 25 -5.08 -15.40 2.05
N MET A 26 -5.31 -14.50 1.09
CA MET A 26 -6.39 -14.67 0.12
C MET A 26 -6.08 -15.79 -0.88
N PRO A 27 -7.08 -16.62 -1.25
CA PRO A 27 -6.89 -17.67 -2.26
C PRO A 27 -6.55 -17.11 -3.65
N ASN A 28 -6.92 -15.86 -3.94
CA ASN A 28 -6.64 -15.16 -5.19
C ASN A 28 -5.58 -14.05 -5.04
N ARG A 29 -4.66 -14.17 -4.06
CA ARG A 29 -3.62 -13.15 -3.78
C ARG A 29 -2.88 -12.63 -5.00
N TYR A 30 -2.51 -13.50 -5.95
CA TYR A 30 -1.79 -13.09 -7.16
C TYR A 30 -2.64 -12.20 -8.09
N GLU A 31 -3.95 -12.46 -8.16
CA GLU A 31 -4.88 -11.60 -8.91
C GLU A 31 -5.02 -10.22 -8.24
N VAL A 32 -5.08 -10.21 -6.91
CA VAL A 32 -5.13 -8.97 -6.12
C VAL A 32 -3.84 -8.17 -6.32
N MET A 33 -2.67 -8.81 -6.28
CA MET A 33 -1.38 -8.17 -6.55
C MET A 33 -1.30 -7.58 -7.96
N ALA A 34 -1.74 -8.31 -8.98
CA ALA A 34 -1.78 -7.79 -10.35
C ALA A 34 -2.71 -6.58 -10.49
N LYS A 35 -3.85 -6.58 -9.79
CA LYS A 35 -4.77 -5.44 -9.74
C LYS A 35 -4.16 -4.23 -9.01
N LEU A 36 -3.40 -4.47 -7.94
CA LEU A 36 -2.66 -3.42 -7.22
C LEU A 36 -1.60 -2.76 -8.11
N GLN A 37 -0.79 -3.55 -8.82
CA GLN A 37 0.20 -3.04 -9.80
C GLN A 37 -0.47 -2.20 -10.90
N LYS A 38 -1.62 -2.66 -11.41
CA LYS A 38 -2.40 -1.90 -12.40
C LYS A 38 -2.93 -0.58 -11.83
N ALA A 39 -3.38 -0.57 -10.57
CA ALA A 39 -3.85 0.63 -9.90
C ALA A 39 -2.72 1.65 -9.71
N GLU A 40 -1.52 1.20 -9.34
CA GLU A 40 -0.33 2.04 -9.24
C GLU A 40 0.03 2.68 -10.59
N ALA A 41 0.05 1.90 -11.67
CA ALA A 41 0.31 2.40 -13.01
C ALA A 41 -0.73 3.46 -13.45
N LEU A 42 -2.01 3.22 -13.17
CA LEU A 42 -3.09 4.17 -13.42
C LEU A 42 -2.96 5.45 -12.59
N ALA A 43 -2.60 5.32 -11.31
CA ALA A 43 -2.36 6.45 -10.41
C ALA A 43 -1.25 7.36 -10.93
N ARG A 44 -0.13 6.76 -11.40
CA ARG A 44 0.97 7.48 -12.05
C ARG A 44 0.51 8.20 -13.32
N GLN A 45 -0.22 7.52 -14.20
CA GLN A 45 -0.75 8.11 -15.44
C GLN A 45 -1.71 9.28 -15.18
N ARG A 46 -2.46 9.24 -14.08
CA ARG A 46 -3.43 10.28 -13.69
C ARG A 46 -2.80 11.40 -12.87
N ASN A 47 -1.48 11.39 -12.64
CA ASN A 47 -0.77 12.35 -11.79
C ASN A 47 -1.43 12.50 -10.41
N LEU A 48 -1.78 11.37 -9.78
CA LEU A 48 -2.28 11.39 -8.41
C LEU A 48 -1.21 11.94 -7.44
N PRO A 49 -1.62 12.48 -6.27
CA PRO A 49 -0.68 13.04 -5.30
C PRO A 49 0.43 12.06 -4.93
N THR A 50 1.65 12.56 -4.74
CA THR A 50 2.84 11.74 -4.42
C THR A 50 2.61 10.83 -3.22
N GLY A 51 1.89 11.28 -2.19
CA GLY A 51 1.54 10.45 -1.05
C GLY A 51 0.74 9.19 -1.44
N VAL A 52 -0.23 9.32 -2.35
CA VAL A 52 -1.01 8.16 -2.84
C VAL A 52 -0.13 7.18 -3.60
N LEU A 53 0.82 7.68 -4.39
CA LEU A 53 1.77 6.83 -5.12
C LEU A 53 2.72 6.10 -4.17
N GLN A 54 3.18 6.78 -3.11
CA GLN A 54 4.03 6.21 -2.08
C GLN A 54 3.30 5.09 -1.33
N GLU A 55 2.08 5.35 -0.85
CA GLU A 55 1.29 4.33 -0.13
C GLU A 55 1.03 3.08 -0.97
N LEU A 56 0.77 3.24 -2.28
CA LEU A 56 0.59 2.10 -3.19
C LEU A 56 1.89 1.32 -3.41
N ALA A 57 3.03 2.01 -3.50
CA ALA A 57 4.33 1.39 -3.64
C ALA A 57 4.73 0.63 -2.36
N ASP A 58 4.58 1.27 -1.20
CA ASP A 58 4.91 0.69 0.11
C ASP A 58 4.05 -0.55 0.40
N LEU A 59 2.76 -0.49 0.08
CA LEU A 59 1.87 -1.66 0.25
C LEU A 59 2.30 -2.82 -0.64
N ARG A 60 2.73 -2.54 -1.88
CA ARG A 60 3.23 -3.57 -2.80
C ARG A 60 4.52 -4.19 -2.30
N GLU A 61 5.47 -3.37 -1.83
CA GLU A 61 6.73 -3.83 -1.26
C GLU A 61 6.49 -4.74 -0.05
N ALA A 62 5.61 -4.32 0.87
CA ALA A 62 5.22 -5.13 2.02
C ALA A 62 4.55 -6.46 1.65
N LEU A 63 3.97 -6.58 0.46
CA LEU A 63 3.37 -7.81 -0.06
C LEU A 63 4.37 -8.70 -0.83
N ASP A 64 5.37 -8.10 -1.46
CA ASP A 64 6.44 -8.82 -2.17
C ASP A 64 7.43 -9.50 -1.18
N ASP A 65 7.57 -8.95 0.03
CA ASP A 65 8.44 -9.47 1.10
C ASP A 65 7.85 -10.64 1.92
N MET A 66 6.56 -10.97 1.74
CA MET A 66 5.85 -12.04 2.47
C MET A 66 5.80 -13.38 1.72
#